data_AF-A0A812MPM9-F1
#
_entry.id   AF-A0A812MPM9-F1
#
_cell.length_a   1.000
_cell.length_b   1.000
_cell.length_c   1.000
_cell.angle_alpha   90.00
_cell.angle_beta   90.00
_cell.angle_gamma   90.00
#
_symmetry.space_group_name_H-M   'P 1'
#
loop_
_entity.id
_entity.type
_entity.pdbx_description
1 polymer ?
#
loop_
_entity_poly.entity_id
_entity_poly.type
_entity_poly.pdbx_seq_one_letter_code
_entity_poly.pdbx_strand_id
1 'polypeptide(L)'
;MGLSRWTGQQLFRALQEHFRPGTYDLIRKNCNSFSDCALHFLLRKRLPSKYSAMESMGQRTSLDLIHHFTNGAYQPNQAAANFSTDAIIQQLDRLDPRTLAAGSTAGTGKNALRIGAPVAVCGLKNAEHLNGLTGRIVGYNSVNGRWEAQLSNGDTKALRAENLRPEGERVYLPGDKCRIHSLQSDAGKILNGRVGEVNRYIHDVSRYEVLVDGVSKSIKSENLQSV
;
A
#
# COMPACT_ATOMS: atom_id res chain seq x y z
N MET A 1 29.19 -1.51 -4.82
CA MET A 1 27.84 -0.93 -5.00
C MET A 1 27.11 -1.73 -6.08
N GLY A 2 25.92 -2.23 -5.81
CA GLY A 2 25.15 -3.02 -6.79
C GLY A 2 24.27 -2.11 -7.64
N LEU A 3 24.55 -2.00 -8.93
CA LEU A 3 23.68 -1.31 -9.88
C LEU A 3 22.63 -2.32 -10.37
N SER A 4 21.35 -2.03 -10.13
CA SER A 4 20.25 -2.80 -10.71
C SER A 4 19.73 -2.10 -11.96
N ARG A 5 19.40 -2.89 -12.99
CA ARG A 5 18.66 -2.42 -14.18
C ARG A 5 17.16 -2.25 -13.93
N TRP A 6 16.69 -2.59 -12.74
CA TRP A 6 15.29 -2.53 -12.33
C TRP A 6 15.08 -1.43 -11.30
N THR A 7 13.94 -0.76 -11.39
CA THR A 7 13.50 0.27 -10.45
C THR A 7 12.67 -0.33 -9.31
N GLY A 8 12.56 0.40 -8.20
CA GLY A 8 11.67 0.02 -7.10
C GLY A 8 10.20 -0.08 -7.52
N GLN A 9 9.74 0.74 -8.47
CA GLN A 9 8.37 0.68 -8.98
C GLN A 9 8.12 -0.59 -9.81
N GLN A 10 9.10 -1.02 -10.59
CA GLN A 10 9.05 -2.29 -11.32
C GLN A 10 9.03 -3.48 -10.36
N LEU A 11 9.83 -3.44 -9.28
CA LEU A 11 9.80 -4.45 -8.23
C LEU A 11 8.41 -4.55 -7.60
N PHE A 12 7.83 -3.42 -7.20
CA PHE A 12 6.49 -3.38 -6.62
C PHE A 12 5.46 -3.99 -7.57
N ARG A 13 5.49 -3.59 -8.86
CA ARG A 13 4.56 -4.14 -9.87
C ARG A 13 4.71 -5.63 -10.08
N ALA A 14 5.94 -6.12 -10.08
CA ALA A 14 6.24 -7.53 -10.27
C ALA A 14 5.78 -8.39 -9.07
N LEU A 15 5.85 -7.86 -7.84
CA LEU A 15 5.60 -8.64 -6.64
C LEU A 15 4.22 -8.42 -5.98
N GLN A 16 3.55 -7.29 -6.21
CA GLN A 16 2.29 -6.92 -5.52
C GLN A 16 1.20 -8.01 -5.63
N GLU A 17 1.05 -8.63 -6.79
CA GLU A 17 0.04 -9.68 -7.02
C GLU A 17 0.36 -10.96 -6.23
N HIS A 18 1.65 -11.20 -5.97
CA HIS A 18 2.12 -12.35 -5.24
C HIS A 18 2.11 -12.14 -3.73
N PHE A 19 2.13 -10.91 -3.20
CA PHE A 19 2.21 -10.58 -1.77
C PHE A 19 1.08 -9.65 -1.31
N ARG A 20 -0.17 -10.13 -1.43
CA ARG A 20 -1.38 -9.36 -1.08
C ARG A 20 -1.58 -9.23 0.44
N PRO A 21 -2.19 -8.12 0.92
CA PRO A 21 -2.64 -8.01 2.32
C PRO A 21 -3.50 -9.22 2.73
N GLY A 22 -3.35 -9.67 3.99
CA GLY A 22 -4.08 -10.82 4.53
C GLY A 22 -3.56 -12.20 4.09
N THR A 23 -2.49 -12.26 3.28
CA THR A 23 -1.91 -13.54 2.83
C THR A 23 -0.60 -13.91 3.54
N TYR A 24 -0.16 -13.15 4.54
CA TYR A 24 1.07 -13.43 5.27
C TYR A 24 0.97 -14.76 6.01
N ASP A 25 2.02 -15.56 5.94
CA ASP A 25 2.17 -16.83 6.62
C ASP A 25 3.58 -16.94 7.17
N LEU A 26 3.73 -17.30 8.45
CA LEU A 26 5.02 -17.28 9.14
C LEU A 26 6.08 -18.20 8.51
N ILE A 27 5.67 -19.23 7.77
CA ILE A 27 6.57 -20.27 7.24
C ILE A 27 6.61 -20.26 5.72
N ARG A 28 5.46 -20.11 5.05
CA ARG A 28 5.35 -20.18 3.60
C ARG A 28 5.58 -18.84 2.94
N LYS A 29 5.04 -17.76 3.52
CA LYS A 29 4.91 -16.46 2.85
C LYS A 29 5.14 -15.30 3.81
N ASN A 30 6.42 -15.03 4.05
CA ASN A 30 6.88 -14.07 5.03
C ASN A 30 7.86 -13.06 4.42
N CYS A 31 8.50 -12.26 5.29
CA CYS A 31 9.49 -11.28 4.88
C CYS A 31 10.71 -11.89 4.18
N ASN A 32 11.11 -13.11 4.53
CA ASN A 32 12.26 -13.78 3.91
C ASN A 32 11.93 -14.24 2.49
N SER A 33 10.75 -14.82 2.25
CA SER A 33 10.34 -15.18 0.89
C SER A 33 10.13 -13.96 -0.01
N PHE A 34 9.62 -12.86 0.53
CA PHE A 34 9.61 -11.57 -0.18
C PHE A 34 11.02 -11.09 -0.52
N SER A 35 11.93 -11.13 0.47
CA SER A 35 13.31 -10.70 0.30
C SER A 35 14.06 -11.52 -0.74
N ASP A 36 13.83 -12.83 -0.80
CA ASP A 36 14.41 -13.72 -1.82
C ASP A 36 13.93 -13.35 -3.23
N CYS A 37 12.61 -13.18 -3.42
CA CYS A 37 12.06 -12.71 -4.69
C CYS A 37 12.60 -11.33 -5.09
N ALA A 38 12.74 -10.39 -4.13
CA ALA A 38 13.24 -9.06 -4.39
C ALA A 38 14.73 -9.02 -4.74
N LEU A 39 15.56 -9.78 -4.02
CA LEU A 39 16.99 -9.95 -4.32
C LEU A 39 17.18 -10.59 -5.70
N HIS A 40 16.35 -11.58 -6.04
CA HIS A 40 16.40 -12.23 -7.33
C HIS A 40 16.02 -11.26 -8.45
N PHE A 41 14.93 -10.52 -8.27
CA PHE A 41 14.47 -9.54 -9.23
C PHE A 41 15.52 -8.44 -9.49
N LEU A 42 16.00 -7.81 -8.42
CA LEU A 42 16.88 -6.65 -8.53
C LEU A 42 18.31 -7.04 -8.93
N LEU A 43 18.83 -8.15 -8.39
CA LEU A 43 20.26 -8.46 -8.43
C LEU A 43 20.58 -9.84 -9.01
N ARG A 44 19.56 -10.65 -9.38
CA ARG A 44 19.71 -12.06 -9.78
C ARG A 44 20.44 -12.88 -8.72
N LYS A 45 20.18 -12.58 -7.43
CA LYS A 45 20.74 -13.29 -6.28
C LYS A 45 19.63 -13.91 -5.44
N ARG A 46 19.91 -15.09 -4.88
CA ARG A 46 19.04 -15.73 -3.88
C ARG A 46 19.36 -15.25 -2.47
N LEU A 47 18.37 -15.25 -1.59
CA LEU A 47 18.56 -15.03 -0.17
C LEU A 47 19.41 -16.17 0.40
N PRO A 48 20.49 -15.87 1.15
CA PRO A 48 21.31 -16.92 1.77
C PRO A 48 20.50 -17.82 2.70
N SER A 49 20.78 -19.13 2.65
CA SER A 49 20.02 -20.17 3.36
C SER A 49 19.93 -19.97 4.88
N LYS A 50 20.92 -19.33 5.49
CA LYS A 50 20.89 -18.98 6.93
C LYS A 50 19.72 -18.06 7.32
N TYR A 51 19.14 -17.34 6.37
CA TYR A 51 17.96 -16.50 6.58
C TYR A 51 16.66 -17.16 6.11
N SER A 52 16.72 -18.30 5.43
CA SER A 52 15.55 -19.03 4.92
C SER A 52 15.41 -20.45 5.49
N ALA A 53 16.16 -20.74 6.57
CA ALA A 53 16.29 -22.09 7.14
C ALA A 53 14.96 -22.58 7.74
N MET A 54 14.22 -21.70 8.40
CA MET A 54 12.93 -22.04 9.01
C MET A 54 11.85 -22.33 7.97
N GLU A 55 11.86 -21.61 6.85
CA GLU A 55 10.95 -21.78 5.72
C GLU A 55 11.25 -23.11 5.02
N SER A 56 12.54 -23.38 4.79
CA SER A 56 13.00 -24.62 4.15
C SER A 56 12.67 -25.85 4.99
N MET A 57 12.81 -25.75 6.31
CA MET A 57 12.49 -26.81 7.26
C MET A 57 10.98 -26.95 7.46
N GLY A 58 10.27 -25.85 7.72
CA GLY A 58 8.82 -25.86 7.94
C GLY A 58 8.00 -26.29 6.71
N GLN A 59 8.53 -26.16 5.49
CA GLN A 59 7.89 -26.74 4.30
C GLN A 59 8.09 -28.25 4.17
N ARG A 60 9.08 -28.83 4.85
CA ARG A 60 9.46 -30.26 4.78
C ARG A 60 9.06 -31.05 6.03
N THR A 61 8.45 -30.39 7.00
CA THR A 61 8.12 -30.94 8.32
C THR A 61 6.60 -31.02 8.49
N SER A 62 6.11 -31.98 9.29
CA SER A 62 4.68 -32.12 9.58
C SER A 62 4.16 -30.93 10.40
N LEU A 63 2.88 -30.62 10.23
CA LEU A 63 2.22 -29.54 10.99
C LEU A 63 2.34 -29.75 12.51
N ASP A 64 2.27 -30.99 12.99
CA ASP A 64 2.39 -31.32 14.41
C ASP A 64 3.74 -30.91 15.00
N LEU A 65 4.82 -31.14 14.26
CA LEU A 65 6.17 -30.73 14.66
C LEU A 65 6.31 -29.20 14.64
N ILE A 66 5.69 -28.52 13.67
CA ILE A 66 5.69 -27.05 13.61
C ILE A 66 4.93 -26.47 14.81
N HIS A 67 3.78 -27.05 15.18
CA HIS A 67 3.05 -26.67 16.38
C HIS A 67 3.89 -26.91 17.64
N HIS A 68 4.66 -28.00 17.69
CA HIS A 68 5.56 -28.26 18.80
C HIS A 68 6.65 -27.18 18.95
N PHE A 69 7.30 -26.77 17.85
CA PHE A 69 8.34 -25.73 17.88
C PHE A 69 7.78 -24.31 18.09
N THR A 70 6.52 -24.08 17.74
CA THR A 70 5.85 -22.78 17.88
C THR A 70 4.99 -22.70 19.14
N ASN A 71 5.06 -23.71 20.02
CA ASN A 71 4.22 -23.84 21.21
C ASN A 71 2.72 -23.67 20.91
N GLY A 72 2.27 -24.20 19.77
CA GLY A 72 0.90 -24.13 19.28
C GLY A 72 0.50 -22.79 18.65
N ALA A 73 1.36 -21.77 18.66
CA ALA A 73 1.01 -20.42 18.24
C ALA A 73 0.93 -20.23 16.71
N TYR A 74 1.51 -21.14 15.92
CA TYR A 74 1.43 -21.06 14.48
C TYR A 74 0.06 -21.53 13.96
N GLN A 75 -0.65 -20.66 13.25
CA GLN A 75 -1.83 -21.04 12.48
C GLN A 75 -1.53 -20.85 10.99
N PRO A 76 -1.55 -21.92 10.18
CA PRO A 76 -1.34 -21.81 8.74
C PRO A 76 -2.36 -20.89 8.10
N ASN A 77 -1.90 -19.95 7.29
CA ASN A 77 -2.78 -19.14 6.48
C ASN A 77 -3.14 -19.89 5.19
N GLN A 78 -4.39 -20.31 5.07
CA GLN A 78 -4.88 -21.02 3.88
C GLN A 78 -4.70 -20.21 2.59
N ALA A 79 -4.71 -18.88 2.66
CA ALA A 79 -4.45 -18.01 1.51
C ALA A 79 -3.00 -18.09 1.01
N ALA A 80 -2.08 -18.65 1.80
CA ALA A 80 -0.69 -18.89 1.45
C ALA A 80 -0.37 -20.37 1.13
N ALA A 81 -1.35 -21.27 1.17
CA ALA A 81 -1.12 -22.72 1.02
C ALA A 81 -0.38 -23.07 -0.29
N ASN A 82 -0.77 -22.41 -1.37
CA ASN A 82 -0.22 -22.63 -2.72
C ASN A 82 0.94 -21.68 -3.08
N PHE A 83 1.46 -20.93 -2.11
CA PHE A 83 2.58 -20.02 -2.36
C PHE A 83 3.89 -20.80 -2.53
N SER A 84 4.65 -20.45 -3.57
CA SER A 84 5.99 -21.00 -3.81
C SER A 84 6.92 -19.89 -4.28
N THR A 85 7.98 -19.65 -3.50
CA THR A 85 9.03 -18.68 -3.82
C THR A 85 9.72 -19.03 -5.15
N ASP A 86 10.05 -20.31 -5.35
CA ASP A 86 10.74 -20.74 -6.57
C ASP A 86 9.86 -20.60 -7.81
N ALA A 87 8.55 -20.85 -7.69
CA ALA A 87 7.62 -20.65 -8.80
C ALA A 87 7.53 -19.16 -9.20
N ILE A 88 7.52 -18.25 -8.21
CA ILE A 88 7.54 -16.81 -8.47
C ILE A 88 8.86 -16.41 -9.12
N ILE A 89 9.99 -16.89 -8.61
CA ILE A 89 11.32 -16.63 -9.19
C ILE A 89 11.38 -17.03 -10.67
N GLN A 90 10.83 -18.20 -11.03
CA GLN A 90 10.72 -18.63 -12.43
C GLN A 90 9.84 -17.72 -13.29
N GLN A 91 8.78 -17.13 -12.72
CA GLN A 91 7.96 -16.13 -13.41
C GLN A 91 8.72 -14.82 -13.61
N LEU A 92 9.48 -14.38 -12.60
CA LEU A 92 10.28 -13.15 -12.65
C LEU A 92 11.42 -13.22 -13.67
N ASP A 93 11.95 -14.40 -13.96
CA ASP A 93 12.97 -14.60 -15.01
C ASP A 93 12.44 -14.30 -16.41
N ARG A 94 11.13 -14.36 -16.63
CA ARG A 94 10.49 -14.09 -17.91
C ARG A 94 10.20 -12.59 -18.14
N LEU A 95 10.41 -11.74 -17.13
CA LEU A 95 10.13 -10.31 -17.22
C LEU A 95 11.26 -9.54 -17.91
N ASP A 96 10.89 -8.57 -18.75
CA ASP A 96 11.80 -7.61 -19.38
C ASP A 96 11.58 -6.21 -18.77
N PRO A 97 12.65 -5.51 -18.32
CA PRO A 97 12.55 -4.14 -17.82
C PRO A 97 11.86 -3.17 -18.79
N ARG A 98 12.06 -3.33 -20.10
CA ARG A 98 11.51 -2.43 -21.12
C ARG A 98 10.00 -2.57 -21.24
N THR A 99 9.48 -3.79 -21.11
CA THR A 99 8.03 -4.06 -21.20
C THR A 99 7.34 -3.77 -19.87
N LEU A 100 8.00 -4.04 -18.75
CA LEU A 100 7.45 -3.75 -17.41
C LEU A 100 7.44 -2.23 -17.10
N ALA A 101 8.23 -1.43 -17.83
CA ALA A 101 8.19 0.03 -17.81
C ALA A 101 6.97 0.59 -18.57
N ALA A 102 6.54 -0.06 -19.66
CA ALA A 102 5.50 0.42 -20.58
C ALA A 102 4.06 0.26 -20.06
N GLY A 103 3.88 -0.37 -18.91
CA GLY A 103 2.63 -0.30 -18.17
C GLY A 103 2.47 1.07 -17.54
N SER A 104 1.96 2.06 -18.29
CA SER A 104 1.04 3.01 -17.67
C SER A 104 -0.13 2.18 -17.16
N THR A 105 -0.05 1.77 -15.90
CA THR A 105 -1.24 1.32 -15.18
C THR A 105 -2.14 2.54 -15.03
N ALA A 106 -2.87 2.84 -16.10
CA ALA A 106 -4.27 3.25 -16.04
C ALA A 106 -5.08 2.10 -15.41
N GLY A 107 -4.70 1.73 -14.17
CA GLY A 107 -5.55 1.06 -13.22
C GLY A 107 -6.18 2.18 -12.42
N THR A 108 -7.50 2.22 -12.41
CA THR A 108 -8.38 3.21 -11.76
C THR A 108 -8.34 3.15 -10.23
N GLY A 109 -7.16 2.94 -9.66
CA GLY A 109 -6.82 3.24 -8.27
C GLY A 109 -5.62 4.18 -8.31
N LYS A 110 -5.88 5.50 -8.25
CA LYS A 110 -4.82 6.46 -7.92
C LYS A 110 -4.40 6.10 -6.48
N ASN A 111 -3.32 5.34 -6.30
CA ASN A 111 -2.60 5.39 -5.03
C ASN A 111 -2.18 6.85 -4.87
N ALA A 112 -2.86 7.59 -3.98
CA ALA A 112 -2.62 9.02 -3.75
C ALA A 112 -1.15 9.28 -3.44
N LEU A 113 -0.52 8.33 -2.74
CA LEU A 113 0.81 8.44 -2.20
C LEU A 113 1.75 7.49 -2.95
N ARG A 114 2.66 8.08 -3.72
CA ARG A 114 3.78 7.40 -4.38
C ARG A 114 5.00 8.32 -4.36
N ILE A 115 6.20 7.76 -4.43
CA ILE A 115 7.43 8.55 -4.53
C ILE A 115 7.35 9.47 -5.76
N GLY A 116 7.71 10.74 -5.57
CA GLY A 116 7.59 11.83 -6.53
C GLY A 116 6.20 12.47 -6.63
N ALA A 117 5.17 11.92 -5.98
CA ALA A 117 3.84 12.52 -6.00
C ALA A 117 3.82 13.85 -5.25
N PRO A 118 3.13 14.86 -5.80
CA PRO A 118 2.86 16.09 -5.08
C PRO A 118 1.76 15.86 -4.04
N VAL A 119 2.00 16.37 -2.83
CA VAL A 119 1.12 16.17 -1.68
C VAL A 119 0.96 17.46 -0.88
N ALA A 120 -0.16 17.56 -0.16
CA ALA A 120 -0.40 18.55 0.88
C ALA A 120 -0.48 17.85 2.24
N VAL A 121 0.06 18.51 3.26
CA VAL A 121 0.03 18.03 4.64
C VAL A 121 -1.26 18.52 5.31
N CYS A 122 -1.93 17.64 6.05
CA CYS A 122 -3.14 17.99 6.79
C CYS A 122 -3.32 17.14 8.05
N GLY A 123 -4.16 17.59 8.98
CA GLY A 123 -4.61 16.77 10.11
C GLY A 123 -3.57 16.50 11.21
N LEU A 124 -2.39 17.14 11.15
CA LEU A 124 -1.40 17.05 12.22
C LEU A 124 -1.87 17.83 13.44
N LYS A 125 -1.98 17.16 14.59
CA LYS A 125 -2.32 17.80 15.88
C LYS A 125 -1.11 18.36 16.63
N ASN A 126 0.04 17.68 16.55
CA ASN A 126 1.25 18.05 17.28
C ASN A 126 2.16 19.01 16.50
N ALA A 127 1.84 19.29 15.24
CA ALA A 127 2.63 20.12 14.34
C ALA A 127 1.70 20.86 13.36
N GLU A 128 0.72 21.57 13.90
CA GLU A 128 -0.33 22.23 13.10
C GLU A 128 0.21 23.25 12.11
N HIS A 129 1.36 23.89 12.40
CA HIS A 129 2.04 24.82 11.51
C HIS A 129 2.50 24.18 10.19
N LEU A 130 2.55 22.85 10.10
CA LEU A 130 2.86 22.13 8.86
C LEU A 130 1.60 21.85 8.02
N ASN A 131 0.41 21.93 8.60
CA ASN A 131 -0.83 21.72 7.85
C ASN A 131 -1.00 22.83 6.80
N GLY A 132 -1.41 22.45 5.60
CA GLY A 132 -1.54 23.34 4.45
C GLY A 132 -0.26 23.49 3.62
N LEU A 133 0.91 23.08 4.13
CA LEU A 133 2.13 23.05 3.32
C LEU A 133 2.03 21.96 2.25
N THR A 134 2.52 22.29 1.06
CA THR A 134 2.67 21.34 -0.05
C THR A 134 4.10 20.81 -0.11
N GLY A 135 4.29 19.70 -0.81
CA GLY A 135 5.58 19.06 -0.95
C GLY A 135 5.55 17.89 -1.93
N ARG A 136 6.66 17.16 -1.99
CA ARG A 136 6.76 15.92 -2.76
C ARG A 136 7.21 14.77 -1.88
N ILE A 137 6.61 13.60 -2.12
CA ILE A 137 7.06 12.37 -1.49
C ILE A 137 8.45 12.01 -2.03
N VAL A 138 9.43 11.87 -1.16
CA VAL A 138 10.80 11.48 -1.50
C VAL A 138 11.11 10.05 -1.08
N GLY A 139 10.35 9.49 -0.13
CA GLY A 139 10.57 8.14 0.36
C GLY A 139 9.36 7.56 1.10
N TYR A 140 9.44 6.26 1.36
CA TYR A 140 8.52 5.54 2.23
C TYR A 140 9.32 4.62 3.14
N ASN A 141 9.15 4.80 4.44
CA ASN A 141 9.73 3.94 5.46
C ASN A 141 8.73 2.82 5.79
N SER A 142 8.98 1.63 5.26
CA SER A 142 8.12 0.46 5.48
C SER A 142 8.19 -0.10 6.90
N VAL A 143 9.20 0.28 7.70
CA VAL A 143 9.36 -0.21 9.08
C VAL A 143 8.34 0.46 10.00
N ASN A 144 8.10 1.75 9.82
CA ASN A 144 7.18 2.54 10.66
C ASN A 144 5.95 3.08 9.91
N GLY A 145 5.81 2.74 8.62
CA GLY A 145 4.69 3.15 7.79
C GLY A 145 4.63 4.65 7.48
N ARG A 146 5.74 5.38 7.61
CA ARG A 146 5.79 6.82 7.38
C ARG A 146 6.31 7.15 6.00
N TRP A 147 5.69 8.15 5.39
CA TRP A 147 6.07 8.75 4.14
C TRP A 147 6.99 9.94 4.41
N GLU A 148 8.14 9.97 3.76
CA GLU A 148 9.04 11.11 3.80
C GLU A 148 8.61 12.09 2.72
N ALA A 149 8.17 13.28 3.13
CA ALA A 149 7.80 14.36 2.24
C ALA A 149 8.80 15.51 2.39
N GLN A 150 9.38 15.94 1.26
CA GLN A 150 10.11 17.19 1.18
C GLN A 150 9.09 18.31 0.94
N LEU A 151 8.91 19.14 1.95
CA LEU A 151 7.96 20.23 1.99
C LEU A 151 8.52 21.46 1.27
N SER A 152 7.64 22.34 0.82
CA SER A 152 7.99 23.57 0.10
C SER A 152 8.78 24.56 0.95
N ASN A 153 8.72 24.45 2.28
CA ASN A 153 9.53 25.22 3.22
C ASN A 153 10.99 24.73 3.33
N GLY A 154 11.36 23.67 2.61
CA GLY A 154 12.70 23.07 2.61
C GLY A 154 12.89 21.91 3.58
N ASP A 155 11.94 21.67 4.50
CA ASP A 155 12.03 20.58 5.46
C ASP A 155 11.69 19.22 4.83
N THR A 156 12.37 18.17 5.29
CA THR A 156 11.93 16.78 5.07
C THR A 156 11.28 16.25 6.34
N LYS A 157 10.02 15.81 6.25
CA LYS A 157 9.26 15.26 7.39
C LYS A 157 8.74 13.86 7.11
N ALA A 158 8.82 13.00 8.12
CA ALA A 158 8.25 11.66 8.11
C ALA A 158 6.80 11.69 8.64
N LEU A 159 5.84 11.63 7.74
CA LEU A 159 4.41 11.82 7.96
C LEU A 159 3.63 10.52 7.75
N ARG A 160 2.55 10.32 8.50
CA ARG A 160 1.64 9.19 8.25
C ARG A 160 0.80 9.44 7.01
N ALA A 161 0.37 8.36 6.35
CA ALA A 161 -0.49 8.43 5.17
C ALA A 161 -1.81 9.21 5.45
N GLU A 162 -2.35 9.11 6.66
CA GLU A 162 -3.54 9.84 7.10
C GLU A 162 -3.36 11.37 7.09
N ASN A 163 -2.13 11.85 7.19
CA ASN A 163 -1.77 13.27 7.23
C ASN A 163 -1.34 13.82 5.87
N LEU A 164 -1.51 13.05 4.80
CA LEU A 164 -1.12 13.42 3.45
C LEU A 164 -2.31 13.32 2.50
N ARG A 165 -2.43 14.31 1.61
CA ARG A 165 -3.40 14.32 0.51
C ARG A 165 -2.69 14.65 -0.79
N PRO A 166 -3.17 14.18 -1.95
CA PRO A 166 -2.76 14.71 -3.25
C PRO A 166 -2.87 16.24 -3.28
N GLU A 167 -1.88 16.89 -3.88
CA GLU A 167 -1.92 18.35 -4.06
C GLU A 167 -3.18 18.78 -4.84
N GLY A 168 -3.85 19.82 -4.36
CA GLY A 168 -5.10 20.33 -4.94
C GLY A 168 -6.37 19.59 -4.52
N GLU A 169 -6.25 18.48 -3.77
CA GLU A 169 -7.40 17.77 -3.23
C GLU A 169 -8.01 18.53 -2.04
N ARG A 170 -9.35 18.64 -2.00
CA ARG A 170 -10.04 19.19 -0.84
C ARG A 170 -9.88 18.26 0.35
N VAL A 171 -9.47 18.83 1.48
CA VAL A 171 -9.28 18.10 2.72
C VAL A 171 -10.57 18.11 3.53
N TYR A 172 -11.11 16.91 3.76
CA TYR A 172 -12.08 16.65 4.82
C TYR A 172 -11.43 15.88 5.97
N LEU A 173 -11.84 16.19 7.19
CA LEU A 173 -11.47 15.51 8.42
C LEU A 173 -12.62 14.59 8.90
N PRO A 174 -12.31 13.55 9.70
CA PRO A 174 -13.33 12.78 10.38
C PRO A 174 -14.29 13.68 11.17
N GLY A 175 -15.60 13.49 10.97
CA GLY A 175 -16.67 14.30 11.56
C GLY A 175 -17.18 15.44 10.66
N ASP A 176 -16.48 15.78 9.58
CA ASP A 176 -16.95 16.83 8.67
C ASP A 176 -18.24 16.42 7.97
N LYS A 177 -19.20 17.34 7.88
CA LYS A 177 -20.42 17.16 7.11
C LYS A 177 -20.19 17.54 5.65
N CYS A 178 -20.54 16.64 4.74
CA CYS A 178 -20.38 16.83 3.31
C CYS A 178 -21.63 16.42 2.54
N ARG A 179 -21.97 17.18 1.49
CA ARG A 179 -22.99 16.84 0.50
C ARG A 179 -22.34 16.12 -0.67
N ILE A 180 -22.90 14.98 -1.03
CA ILE A 180 -22.46 14.21 -2.20
C ILE A 180 -23.04 14.85 -3.45
N HIS A 181 -22.22 14.99 -4.49
CA HIS A 181 -22.66 15.53 -5.77
C HIS A 181 -21.89 14.92 -6.96
N SER A 182 -22.44 15.16 -8.16
CA SER A 182 -21.80 14.83 -9.45
C SER A 182 -21.42 13.36 -9.67
N LEU A 183 -22.00 12.42 -8.92
CA LEU A 183 -21.86 10.98 -9.20
C LEU A 183 -22.64 10.60 -10.46
N GLN A 184 -22.00 9.84 -11.35
CA GLN A 184 -22.54 9.48 -12.67
C GLN A 184 -23.02 8.02 -12.78
N SER A 185 -22.58 7.13 -11.89
CA SER A 185 -23.07 5.75 -11.88
C SER A 185 -24.52 5.70 -11.41
N ASP A 186 -25.31 4.74 -11.89
CA ASP A 186 -26.73 4.67 -11.53
C ASP A 186 -26.93 4.43 -10.02
N ALA A 187 -26.08 3.63 -9.39
CA ALA A 187 -26.04 3.46 -7.94
C ALA A 187 -25.52 4.71 -7.18
N GLY A 188 -24.80 5.62 -7.85
CA GLY A 188 -24.28 6.85 -7.27
C GLY A 188 -25.22 8.04 -7.41
N LYS A 189 -25.97 8.13 -8.52
CA LYS A 189 -26.90 9.23 -8.79
C LYS A 189 -27.93 9.41 -7.66
N ILE A 190 -28.39 8.31 -7.05
CA ILE A 190 -29.34 8.32 -5.92
C ILE A 190 -28.78 8.98 -4.65
N LEU A 191 -27.45 9.10 -4.53
CA LEU A 191 -26.77 9.73 -3.41
C LEU A 191 -26.51 11.22 -3.64
N ASN A 192 -26.62 11.72 -4.88
CA ASN A 192 -26.43 13.13 -5.16
C ASN A 192 -27.48 13.96 -4.41
N GLY A 193 -27.01 15.02 -3.72
CA GLY A 193 -27.83 15.88 -2.87
C GLY A 193 -27.94 15.42 -1.41
N ARG A 194 -27.62 14.15 -1.11
CA ARG A 194 -27.61 13.65 0.28
C ARG A 194 -26.43 14.22 1.05
N VAL A 195 -26.64 14.45 2.34
CA VAL A 195 -25.60 14.87 3.29
C VAL A 195 -25.16 13.65 4.08
N GLY A 196 -23.85 13.51 4.26
CA GLY A 196 -23.25 12.49 5.10
C GLY A 196 -22.11 13.05 5.95
N GLU A 197 -21.63 12.23 6.86
CA GLU A 197 -20.51 12.53 7.74
C GLU A 197 -19.26 11.77 7.27
N VAL A 198 -18.14 12.47 7.18
CA VAL A 198 -16.86 11.85 6.82
C VAL A 198 -16.38 11.01 7.98
N ASN A 199 -16.20 9.70 7.76
CA ASN A 199 -15.64 8.79 8.75
C ASN A 199 -14.11 8.80 8.71
N ARG A 200 -13.52 8.54 7.53
CA ARG A 200 -12.06 8.54 7.35
C ARG A 200 -11.65 8.69 5.90
N TYR A 201 -10.38 9.00 5.68
CA TYR A 201 -9.76 8.97 4.36
C TYR A 201 -9.10 7.63 4.07
N ILE A 202 -9.38 7.09 2.88
CA ILE A 202 -8.83 5.83 2.35
C ILE A 202 -7.74 6.21 1.34
N HIS A 203 -6.51 6.35 1.84
CA HIS A 203 -5.35 6.82 1.07
C HIS A 203 -4.94 5.91 -0.09
N ASP A 204 -5.19 4.60 0.02
CA ASP A 204 -4.85 3.64 -1.03
C ASP A 204 -5.64 3.89 -2.33
N VAL A 205 -6.88 4.38 -2.22
CA VAL A 205 -7.75 4.61 -3.38
C VAL A 205 -8.16 6.07 -3.57
N SER A 206 -7.58 6.98 -2.79
CA SER A 206 -7.88 8.42 -2.80
C SER A 206 -9.38 8.72 -2.67
N ARG A 207 -10.02 8.15 -1.64
CA ARG A 207 -11.47 8.32 -1.40
C ARG A 207 -11.76 8.56 0.07
N TYR A 208 -12.83 9.28 0.32
CA TYR A 208 -13.43 9.47 1.63
C TYR A 208 -14.48 8.40 1.89
N GLU A 209 -14.39 7.80 3.06
CA GLU A 209 -15.47 6.99 3.61
C GLU A 209 -16.49 7.93 4.24
N VAL A 210 -17.68 8.00 3.65
CA VAL A 210 -18.77 8.89 4.07
C VAL A 210 -19.96 8.06 4.53
N LEU A 211 -20.42 8.30 5.74
CA LEU A 211 -21.62 7.70 6.30
C LEU A 211 -22.85 8.50 5.84
N VAL A 212 -23.72 7.87 5.05
CA VAL A 212 -24.97 8.46 4.56
C VAL A 212 -26.10 7.52 4.93
N ASP A 213 -27.09 8.01 5.68
CA ASP A 213 -28.26 7.23 6.12
C ASP A 213 -27.89 5.89 6.77
N GLY A 214 -26.83 5.87 7.58
CA GLY A 214 -26.33 4.67 8.26
C GLY A 214 -25.51 3.71 7.40
N VAL A 215 -25.28 4.03 6.11
CA VAL A 215 -24.48 3.20 5.20
C VAL A 215 -23.19 3.92 4.79
N SER A 216 -22.07 3.22 4.94
CA SER A 216 -20.77 3.73 4.51
C SER A 216 -20.60 3.66 2.99
N LYS A 217 -20.16 4.76 2.37
CA LYS A 217 -19.89 4.88 0.94
C LYS A 217 -18.51 5.48 0.69
N SER A 218 -17.81 4.94 -0.32
CA SER A 218 -16.48 5.40 -0.71
C SER A 218 -16.57 6.40 -1.86
N ILE A 219 -16.39 7.69 -1.54
CA ILE A 219 -16.64 8.82 -2.44
C ILE A 219 -15.35 9.58 -2.69
N LYS A 220 -15.12 10.08 -3.91
CA LYS A 220 -13.96 10.94 -4.19
C LYS A 220 -14.20 12.34 -3.62
N SER A 221 -13.14 13.03 -3.25
CA SER A 221 -13.17 14.45 -2.84
C SER A 221 -13.86 15.37 -3.84
N GLU A 222 -13.67 15.16 -5.15
CA GLU A 222 -14.32 15.96 -6.22
C GLU A 222 -15.86 15.82 -6.25
N ASN A 223 -16.39 14.79 -5.60
CA ASN A 223 -17.81 14.51 -5.46
C ASN A 223 -18.35 14.92 -4.08
N LEU A 224 -17.56 15.61 -3.26
CA LEU A 224 -17.93 16.11 -1.95
C LEU A 224 -17.90 17.64 -1.92
N GLN A 225 -18.89 18.21 -1.25
CA GLN A 225 -19.00 19.62 -0.98
C GLN A 225 -19.23 19.84 0.52
N SER A 226 -18.49 20.75 1.14
CA SER A 226 -18.74 21.14 2.55
C SER A 226 -20.14 21.75 2.69
N VAL A 227 -20.82 21.46 3.80
CA VAL A 227 -22.18 21.96 4.11
C VAL A 227 -22.14 22.89 5.30
#